data_AF-A0A957D593-F1
#
_entry.id   AF-A0A957D593-F1
#
_cell.length_a   1.000
_cell.length_b   1.000
_cell.length_c   1.000
_cell.angle_alpha   90.00
_cell.angle_beta   90.00
_cell.angle_gamma   90.00
#
_symmetry.space_group_name_H-M   'P 1'
#
loop_
_entity.id
_entity.type
_entity.pdbx_description
1 polymer ?
#
loop_
_entity_poly.entity_id
_entity_poly.type
_entity_poly.pdbx_seq_one_letter_code
_entity_poly.pdbx_strand_id
1 'polypeptide(L)'
;EERPSIIQKLARYTGLSEAFIERANLRIEIFRFCKELLREQRRTVGRLDTRYIGIDRDAAGEFFEGDPSYAAILGPYTATFNDYIRRELEFESDLPYEILSFKVFPAWQYAQNQNSFVNVAETLRKAMTMNPALQVHVANGYYDLATPYMATRYTFDHLELDRSLQSNLSMSFYEAGHMMYVHEPSLAQLKENLAAFMHSASGV
;
A
#
# COMPACT_ATOMS: atom_id res chain seq x y z
N GLU A 1 -13.43 -12.92 -29.78
CA GLU A 1 -13.01 -14.28 -29.37
C GLU A 1 -12.10 -14.29 -28.13
N GLU A 2 -11.31 -13.24 -27.86
CA GLU A 2 -10.38 -13.22 -26.71
C GLU A 2 -11.02 -13.01 -25.32
N ARG A 3 -12.20 -12.38 -25.27
CA ARG A 3 -12.84 -11.97 -24.01
C ARG A 3 -13.05 -13.13 -23.00
N PRO A 4 -13.61 -14.29 -23.37
CA PRO A 4 -13.73 -15.42 -22.45
C PRO A 4 -12.39 -15.90 -21.87
N SER A 5 -11.32 -15.91 -22.69
CA SER A 5 -9.98 -16.28 -22.21
C SER A 5 -9.42 -15.26 -21.22
N ILE A 6 -9.66 -13.97 -21.44
CA ILE A 6 -9.26 -12.91 -20.50
C ILE A 6 -9.97 -13.09 -19.16
N ILE A 7 -11.27 -13.40 -19.17
CA ILE A 7 -12.06 -13.61 -17.96
C ILE A 7 -11.53 -14.79 -17.15
N GLN A 8 -11.27 -15.93 -17.79
CA GLN A 8 -10.70 -17.11 -17.13
C GLN A 8 -9.34 -16.80 -16.48
N LYS A 9 -8.48 -16.03 -17.17
CA LYS A 9 -7.18 -15.61 -16.64
C LYS A 9 -7.34 -14.68 -15.45
N LEU A 10 -8.22 -13.68 -15.54
CA LEU A 10 -8.50 -12.76 -14.44
C LEU A 10 -9.09 -13.48 -13.23
N ALA A 11 -10.02 -14.42 -13.43
CA ALA A 11 -10.59 -15.23 -12.36
C ALA A 11 -9.50 -16.02 -11.64
N ARG A 12 -8.61 -16.67 -12.40
CA ARG A 12 -7.45 -17.39 -11.86
C ARG A 12 -6.49 -16.50 -11.07
N TYR A 13 -6.23 -15.28 -11.54
CA TYR A 13 -5.26 -14.37 -10.89
C TYR A 13 -5.82 -13.65 -9.67
N THR A 14 -7.12 -13.38 -9.66
CA THR A 14 -7.75 -12.51 -8.64
C THR A 14 -8.54 -13.30 -7.61
N GLY A 15 -8.89 -14.56 -7.90
CA GLY A 15 -9.81 -15.35 -7.07
C GLY A 15 -11.28 -14.94 -7.22
N LEU A 16 -11.59 -13.94 -8.05
CA LEU A 16 -12.96 -13.51 -8.32
C LEU A 16 -13.68 -14.46 -9.27
N SER A 17 -15.01 -14.51 -9.18
CA SER A 17 -15.81 -15.31 -10.11
C SER A 17 -15.78 -14.73 -11.52
N GLU A 18 -15.78 -15.61 -12.53
CA GLU A 18 -15.88 -15.21 -13.95
C GLU A 18 -17.14 -14.35 -14.21
N ALA A 19 -18.25 -14.71 -13.55
CA ALA A 19 -19.51 -13.98 -13.65
C ALA A 19 -19.40 -12.55 -13.11
N PHE A 20 -18.69 -12.33 -12.00
CA PHE A 20 -18.43 -10.99 -11.51
C PHE A 20 -17.53 -10.20 -12.47
N ILE A 21 -16.46 -10.81 -12.97
CA ILE A 21 -15.51 -10.16 -13.89
C ILE A 21 -16.20 -9.74 -15.20
N GLU A 22 -17.07 -10.59 -15.74
CA GLU A 22 -17.89 -10.26 -16.91
C GLU A 22 -18.82 -9.09 -16.62
N ARG A 23 -19.54 -9.10 -15.48
CA ARG A 23 -20.41 -7.98 -15.05
C ARG A 23 -19.64 -6.68 -14.82
N ALA A 24 -18.40 -6.78 -14.31
CA ALA A 24 -17.50 -5.64 -14.13
C ALA A 24 -16.86 -5.17 -15.45
N ASN A 25 -17.23 -5.76 -16.59
CA ASN A 25 -16.68 -5.46 -17.91
C ASN A 25 -15.14 -5.50 -17.94
N LEU A 26 -14.54 -6.51 -17.29
CA LEU A 26 -13.09 -6.67 -17.16
C LEU A 26 -12.37 -5.55 -16.37
N ARG A 27 -13.12 -4.64 -15.73
CA ARG A 27 -12.60 -3.50 -14.97
C ARG A 27 -12.86 -3.72 -13.48
N ILE A 28 -11.94 -4.42 -12.84
CA ILE A 28 -11.99 -4.71 -11.41
C ILE A 28 -11.54 -3.45 -10.66
N GLU A 29 -12.48 -2.76 -10.04
CA GLU A 29 -12.22 -1.61 -9.17
C GLU A 29 -11.84 -2.11 -7.76
N ILE A 30 -10.93 -1.42 -7.10
CA ILE A 30 -10.29 -1.91 -5.86
C ILE A 30 -11.27 -2.09 -4.70
N PHE A 31 -12.21 -1.17 -4.50
CA PHE A 31 -13.17 -1.29 -3.41
C PHE A 31 -14.20 -2.39 -3.69
N ARG A 32 -14.59 -2.54 -4.96
CA ARG A 32 -15.38 -3.70 -5.40
C ARG A 32 -14.64 -5.01 -5.17
N PHE A 33 -13.34 -5.07 -5.45
CA PHE A 33 -12.52 -6.26 -5.18
C PHE A 33 -12.54 -6.62 -3.69
N CYS A 34 -12.29 -5.63 -2.82
CA CYS A 34 -12.27 -5.82 -1.37
C CYS A 34 -13.61 -6.33 -0.83
N LYS A 35 -14.72 -5.90 -1.46
CA LYS A 35 -16.07 -6.33 -1.15
C LYS A 35 -16.42 -7.71 -1.71
N GLU A 36 -15.94 -8.03 -2.92
CA GLU A 36 -16.34 -9.22 -3.67
C GLU A 36 -15.59 -10.48 -3.24
N LEU A 37 -14.29 -10.38 -2.93
CA LEU A 37 -13.39 -11.54 -2.80
C LEU A 37 -13.92 -12.63 -1.86
N LEU A 38 -14.54 -12.25 -0.74
CA LEU A 38 -15.12 -13.15 0.25
C LEU A 38 -16.64 -12.96 0.44
N ARG A 39 -17.34 -12.42 -0.59
CA ARG A 39 -18.77 -12.07 -0.49
C ARG A 39 -19.66 -13.25 -0.11
N GLU A 40 -19.40 -14.44 -0.65
CA GLU A 40 -20.17 -15.66 -0.35
C GLU A 40 -20.08 -16.07 1.14
N GLN A 41 -19.00 -15.67 1.82
CA GLN A 41 -18.83 -15.86 3.26
C GLN A 41 -19.43 -14.71 4.08
N ARG A 42 -20.08 -13.74 3.42
CA ARG A 42 -20.52 -12.45 3.99
C ARG A 42 -19.38 -11.75 4.73
N ARG A 43 -18.22 -11.66 4.06
CA ARG A 43 -16.99 -11.04 4.57
C ARG A 43 -16.40 -10.08 3.54
N THR A 44 -15.62 -9.13 4.04
CA THR A 44 -14.79 -8.21 3.24
C THR A 44 -13.32 -8.37 3.60
N VAL A 45 -12.42 -7.87 2.76
CA VAL A 45 -10.97 -7.83 3.05
C VAL A 45 -10.47 -6.39 3.14
N GLY A 46 -9.36 -6.20 3.86
CA GLY A 46 -8.72 -4.89 4.01
C GLY A 46 -8.08 -4.37 2.73
N ARG A 47 -8.14 -3.05 2.50
CA ARG A 47 -7.43 -2.40 1.39
C ARG A 47 -5.95 -2.23 1.74
N LEU A 48 -5.62 -1.87 2.98
CA LEU A 48 -4.23 -1.76 3.40
C LEU A 48 -3.58 -3.13 3.60
N ASP A 49 -4.34 -4.13 4.04
CA ASP A 49 -3.85 -5.50 4.19
C ASP A 49 -4.99 -6.51 4.01
N THR A 50 -4.98 -7.23 2.88
CA THR A 50 -6.06 -8.16 2.52
C THR A 50 -6.17 -9.39 3.41
N ARG A 51 -5.19 -9.62 4.31
CA ARG A 51 -5.26 -10.71 5.30
C ARG A 51 -6.27 -10.41 6.42
N TYR A 52 -6.63 -9.14 6.61
CA TYR A 52 -7.65 -8.74 7.58
C TYR A 52 -9.04 -8.89 7.00
N ILE A 53 -9.92 -9.51 7.77
CA ILE A 53 -11.29 -9.84 7.36
C ILE A 53 -12.26 -8.95 8.13
N GLY A 54 -13.15 -8.29 7.40
CA GLY A 54 -14.22 -7.44 7.92
C GLY A 54 -15.60 -8.07 7.80
N ILE A 55 -16.56 -7.47 8.51
CA ILE A 55 -17.97 -7.84 8.46
C ILE A 55 -18.77 -6.57 8.19
N ASP A 56 -19.58 -6.61 7.14
CA ASP A 56 -20.53 -5.56 6.82
C ASP A 56 -21.95 -6.03 7.13
N ARG A 57 -22.85 -5.08 7.38
CA ARG A 57 -24.29 -5.37 7.51
C ARG A 57 -24.88 -5.99 6.24
N ASP A 58 -24.61 -5.36 5.09
CA ASP A 58 -25.13 -5.80 3.80
C ASP A 58 -24.05 -6.42 2.91
N ALA A 59 -24.24 -7.69 2.58
CA ALA A 59 -23.35 -8.42 1.68
C ALA A 59 -23.59 -8.06 0.21
N ALA A 60 -24.68 -7.39 -0.17
CA ALA A 60 -24.98 -6.99 -1.55
C ALA A 60 -24.40 -5.61 -1.93
N GLY A 61 -23.88 -4.84 -0.97
CA GLY A 61 -23.30 -3.52 -1.22
C GLY A 61 -22.13 -3.53 -2.20
N GLU A 62 -21.86 -2.38 -2.83
CA GLU A 62 -20.75 -2.19 -3.77
C GLU A 62 -19.41 -1.90 -3.07
N PHE A 63 -19.47 -1.37 -1.85
CA PHE A 63 -18.34 -0.96 -1.05
C PHE A 63 -18.34 -1.70 0.30
N PHE A 64 -17.17 -1.80 0.92
CA PHE A 64 -17.05 -2.21 2.32
C PHE A 64 -17.48 -1.06 3.25
N GLU A 65 -18.05 -1.36 4.43
CA GLU A 65 -18.50 -0.32 5.36
C GLU A 65 -17.33 0.37 6.09
N GLY A 66 -16.24 -0.38 6.31
CA GLY A 66 -14.98 0.12 6.83
C GLY A 66 -13.84 -0.82 6.48
N ASP A 67 -12.62 -0.30 6.39
CA ASP A 67 -11.45 -1.15 6.12
C ASP A 67 -11.06 -1.92 7.39
N PRO A 68 -11.16 -3.26 7.42
CA PRO A 68 -10.80 -4.06 8.60
C PRO A 68 -9.32 -3.97 8.98
N SER A 69 -8.43 -3.78 8.01
CA SER A 69 -6.99 -3.63 8.28
C SER A 69 -6.69 -2.29 8.97
N TYR A 70 -7.40 -1.23 8.60
CA TYR A 70 -7.30 0.06 9.28
C TYR A 70 -7.92 0.02 10.68
N ALA A 71 -9.10 -0.59 10.81
CA ALA A 71 -9.79 -0.72 12.10
C ALA A 71 -8.93 -1.48 13.13
N ALA A 72 -8.19 -2.50 12.69
CA ALA A 72 -7.32 -3.29 13.56
C ALA A 72 -6.15 -2.50 14.15
N ILE A 73 -5.62 -1.51 13.42
CA ILE A 73 -4.42 -0.76 13.85
C ILE A 73 -4.77 0.57 14.51
N LEU A 74 -5.92 1.18 14.20
CA LEU A 74 -6.27 2.53 14.63
C LEU A 74 -6.22 2.67 16.16
N GLY A 75 -6.92 1.79 16.88
CA GLY A 75 -7.02 1.84 18.34
C GLY A 75 -5.65 1.68 19.03
N PRO A 76 -4.92 0.57 18.79
CA PRO A 76 -3.60 0.35 19.40
C PRO A 76 -2.60 1.48 19.14
N TYR A 77 -2.50 1.98 17.91
CA TYR A 77 -1.57 3.07 17.58
C TYR A 77 -1.98 4.38 18.27
N THR A 78 -3.27 4.71 18.27
CA THR A 78 -3.79 5.91 18.94
C THR A 78 -3.48 5.90 20.43
N ALA A 79 -3.81 4.79 21.11
CA ALA A 79 -3.62 4.68 22.55
C ALA A 79 -2.14 4.71 22.92
N THR A 80 -1.31 3.93 22.21
CA THR A 80 0.13 3.84 22.48
C THR A 80 0.84 5.17 22.27
N PHE A 81 0.52 5.88 21.18
CA PHE A 81 1.12 7.19 20.93
C PHE A 81 0.67 8.25 21.94
N ASN A 82 -0.61 8.27 22.31
CA ASN A 82 -1.11 9.20 23.34
C ASN A 82 -0.47 8.93 24.71
N ASP A 83 -0.25 7.67 25.08
CA ASP A 83 0.46 7.34 26.32
C ASP A 83 1.93 7.83 26.26
N TYR A 84 2.64 7.51 25.18
CA TYR A 84 4.02 7.90 24.97
C TYR A 84 4.23 9.43 24.99
N ILE A 85 3.42 10.17 24.24
CA ILE A 85 3.61 11.63 24.12
C ILE A 85 3.32 12.37 25.43
N ARG A 86 2.39 11.86 26.26
CA ARG A 86 2.05 12.49 27.54
C ARG A 86 2.99 12.09 28.66
N ARG A 87 3.37 10.82 28.74
CA ARG A 87 4.11 10.28 29.89
C ARG A 87 5.62 10.31 29.71
N GLU A 88 6.10 10.00 28.51
CA GLU A 88 7.53 9.86 28.25
C GLU A 88 8.12 11.14 27.66
N LEU A 89 7.42 11.75 26.70
CA LEU A 89 7.85 13.03 26.10
C LEU A 89 7.38 14.26 26.91
N GLU A 90 6.50 14.07 27.89
CA GLU A 90 5.93 15.13 28.75
C GLU A 90 5.33 16.31 27.96
N PHE A 91 4.82 16.05 26.75
CA PHE A 91 4.18 17.09 25.96
C PHE A 91 2.72 17.26 26.40
N GLU A 92 2.38 18.45 26.89
CA GLU A 92 1.04 18.81 27.32
C GLU A 92 0.39 19.84 26.39
N SER A 93 -0.87 19.59 26.02
CA SER A 93 -1.67 20.48 25.17
C SER A 93 -3.14 20.10 25.28
N ASP A 94 -4.01 21.09 25.36
CA ASP A 94 -5.47 20.91 25.35
C ASP A 94 -6.05 20.60 23.96
N LEU A 95 -5.21 20.63 22.92
CA LEU A 95 -5.64 20.28 21.57
C LEU A 95 -5.85 18.77 21.45
N PRO A 96 -6.98 18.32 20.84
CA PRO A 96 -7.15 16.92 20.48
C PRO A 96 -6.06 16.47 19.51
N TYR A 97 -5.46 15.31 19.78
CA TYR A 97 -4.52 14.70 18.85
C TYR A 97 -5.27 14.00 17.72
N GLU A 98 -5.17 14.54 16.50
CA GLU A 98 -5.82 14.04 15.30
C GLU A 98 -4.91 13.00 14.61
N ILE A 99 -5.21 11.70 14.76
CA ILE A 99 -4.41 10.60 14.14
C ILE A 99 -4.45 10.68 12.60
N LEU A 100 -5.61 11.08 12.06
CA LEU A 100 -5.79 11.44 10.65
C LEU A 100 -6.75 12.63 10.58
N SER A 101 -6.42 13.61 9.73
CA SER A 101 -7.27 14.78 9.57
C SER A 101 -8.19 14.65 8.36
N PHE A 102 -9.47 14.38 8.62
CA PHE A 102 -10.54 14.44 7.62
C PHE A 102 -10.89 15.87 7.16
N LYS A 103 -10.27 16.88 7.76
CA LYS A 103 -10.32 18.27 7.28
C LYS A 103 -9.25 18.52 6.22
N VAL A 104 -8.03 18.04 6.47
CA VAL A 104 -6.89 18.23 5.57
C VAL A 104 -7.05 17.39 4.30
N PHE A 105 -7.49 16.13 4.41
CA PHE A 105 -7.63 15.23 3.26
C PHE A 105 -8.44 15.82 2.09
N PRO A 106 -9.70 16.30 2.26
CA PRO A 106 -10.47 16.87 1.15
C PRO A 106 -10.02 18.29 0.77
N ALA A 107 -9.32 19.00 1.66
CA ALA A 107 -8.84 20.35 1.41
C ALA A 107 -7.42 20.38 0.80
N TRP A 108 -6.76 19.23 0.65
CA TRP A 108 -5.40 19.15 0.16
C TRP A 108 -5.31 19.63 -1.30
N GLN A 109 -4.43 20.58 -1.56
CA GLN A 109 -4.20 21.11 -2.90
C GLN A 109 -2.94 20.50 -3.48
N TYR A 110 -3.07 19.83 -4.62
CA TYR A 110 -1.93 19.26 -5.35
C TYR A 110 -1.18 20.30 -6.21
N ALA A 111 -1.45 21.59 -5.98
CA ALA A 111 -0.84 22.75 -6.65
C ALA A 111 -0.77 22.60 -8.18
N GLN A 112 0.43 22.37 -8.73
CA GLN A 112 0.63 22.25 -10.18
C GLN A 112 0.05 20.95 -10.77
N ASN A 113 -0.36 19.98 -9.95
CA ASN A 113 -0.90 18.69 -10.38
C ASN A 113 -2.43 18.61 -10.26
N GLN A 114 -3.14 19.72 -10.42
CA GLN A 114 -4.61 19.70 -10.44
C GLN A 114 -5.08 19.03 -11.75
N ASN A 115 -6.04 18.10 -11.65
CA ASN A 115 -6.53 17.27 -12.76
C ASN A 115 -5.47 16.37 -13.45
N SER A 116 -4.37 16.08 -12.76
CA SER A 116 -3.37 15.10 -13.22
C SER A 116 -3.02 14.13 -12.09
N PHE A 117 -2.40 13.01 -12.45
CA PHE A 117 -1.79 12.14 -11.46
C PHE A 117 -0.44 12.74 -11.02
N VAL A 118 -0.24 12.85 -9.72
CA VAL A 118 1.05 13.22 -9.17
C VAL A 118 2.06 12.13 -9.53
N ASN A 119 3.14 12.51 -10.20
CA ASN A 119 4.21 11.61 -10.59
C ASN A 119 5.57 12.18 -10.16
N VAL A 120 6.23 11.48 -9.24
CA VAL A 120 7.57 11.84 -8.74
C VAL A 120 8.67 10.94 -9.30
N ALA A 121 8.33 9.99 -10.16
CA ALA A 121 9.28 9.04 -10.75
C ALA A 121 10.39 9.78 -11.52
N GLU A 122 10.04 10.79 -12.32
CA GLU A 122 11.02 11.60 -13.06
C GLU A 122 11.92 12.41 -12.12
N THR A 123 11.37 12.92 -11.00
CA THR A 123 12.17 13.60 -9.97
C THR A 123 13.21 12.66 -9.37
N LEU A 124 12.82 11.42 -9.06
CA LEU A 124 13.72 10.39 -8.55
C LEU A 124 14.78 9.99 -9.59
N ARG A 125 14.38 9.72 -10.84
CA ARG A 125 15.29 9.41 -11.95
C ARG A 125 16.35 10.50 -12.12
N LYS A 126 15.92 11.77 -12.13
CA LYS A 126 16.82 12.91 -12.24
C LYS A 126 17.76 13.00 -11.04
N ALA A 127 17.27 12.77 -9.81
CA ALA A 127 18.10 12.76 -8.61
C ALA A 127 19.18 11.66 -8.66
N MET A 128 18.82 10.43 -9.05
CA MET A 128 19.77 9.33 -9.23
C MET A 128 20.79 9.61 -10.34
N THR A 129 20.39 10.31 -11.41
CA THR A 129 21.30 10.71 -12.49
C THR A 129 22.30 11.80 -12.04
N MET A 130 21.83 12.79 -11.29
CA MET A 130 22.68 13.88 -10.78
C MET A 130 23.59 13.44 -9.64
N ASN A 131 23.16 12.44 -8.87
CA ASN A 131 23.94 11.83 -7.80
C ASN A 131 24.07 10.32 -8.04
N PRO A 132 25.10 9.87 -8.79
CA PRO A 132 25.35 8.45 -9.04
C PRO A 132 25.62 7.62 -7.78
N ALA A 133 25.87 8.24 -6.62
CA ALA A 133 26.01 7.54 -5.34
C ALA A 133 24.68 7.33 -4.61
N LEU A 134 23.57 7.94 -5.09
CA LEU A 134 22.26 7.79 -4.46
C LEU A 134 21.76 6.35 -4.58
N GLN A 135 21.62 5.69 -3.43
CA GLN A 135 21.02 4.36 -3.29
C GLN A 135 19.54 4.47 -2.93
N VAL A 136 18.70 3.62 -3.52
CA VAL A 136 17.25 3.59 -3.30
C VAL A 136 16.83 2.18 -2.92
N HIS A 137 16.09 2.06 -1.82
CA HIS A 137 15.43 0.83 -1.41
C HIS A 137 13.92 1.01 -1.35
N VAL A 138 13.16 0.06 -1.88
CA VAL A 138 11.70 0.05 -1.79
C VAL A 138 11.21 -1.24 -1.13
N ALA A 139 10.53 -1.10 0.00
CA ALA A 139 9.96 -2.20 0.75
C ALA A 139 8.47 -2.36 0.39
N ASN A 140 8.05 -3.55 -0.03
CA ASN A 140 6.72 -3.79 -0.60
C ASN A 140 5.97 -4.90 0.13
N GLY A 141 4.72 -4.65 0.53
CA GLY A 141 3.81 -5.69 1.01
C GLY A 141 3.09 -6.41 -0.14
N TYR A 142 3.03 -7.74 -0.11
CA TYR A 142 2.27 -8.52 -1.10
C TYR A 142 0.75 -8.29 -1.00
N TYR A 143 0.25 -8.00 0.20
CA TYR A 143 -1.18 -7.88 0.49
C TYR A 143 -1.66 -6.42 0.55
N ASP A 144 -0.82 -5.48 0.14
CA ASP A 144 -1.15 -4.06 0.06
C ASP A 144 -1.88 -3.74 -1.25
N LEU A 145 -3.15 -3.35 -1.16
CA LEU A 145 -3.90 -2.86 -2.31
C LEU A 145 -3.89 -1.33 -2.42
N ALA A 146 -3.51 -0.61 -1.36
CA ALA A 146 -3.38 0.84 -1.42
C ALA A 146 -2.22 1.29 -2.30
N THR A 147 -1.07 0.63 -2.20
CA THR A 147 0.09 0.82 -3.06
C THR A 147 0.66 -0.53 -3.52
N PRO A 148 0.01 -1.20 -4.50
CA PRO A 148 0.37 -2.56 -4.89
C PRO A 148 1.83 -2.68 -5.36
N TYR A 149 2.54 -3.71 -4.90
CA TYR A 149 3.95 -3.92 -5.26
C TYR A 149 4.19 -4.00 -6.78
N MET A 150 3.19 -4.46 -7.55
CA MET A 150 3.30 -4.52 -9.00
C MET A 150 3.25 -3.12 -9.65
N ALA A 151 2.54 -2.16 -9.06
CA ALA A 151 2.59 -0.76 -9.48
C ALA A 151 3.98 -0.17 -9.17
N THR A 152 4.56 -0.48 -8.01
CA THR A 152 5.96 -0.13 -7.70
C THR A 152 6.91 -0.68 -8.77
N ARG A 153 6.85 -2.00 -9.03
CA ARG A 153 7.70 -2.63 -10.05
C ARG A 153 7.53 -1.96 -11.40
N TYR A 154 6.29 -1.76 -11.84
CA TYR A 154 6.00 -1.07 -13.09
C TYR A 154 6.66 0.31 -13.15
N THR A 155 6.52 1.14 -12.11
CA THR A 155 7.14 2.46 -12.07
C THR A 155 8.66 2.38 -12.20
N PHE A 156 9.32 1.51 -11.43
CA PHE A 156 10.78 1.42 -11.43
C PHE A 156 11.36 0.77 -12.69
N ASP A 157 10.68 -0.24 -13.24
CA ASP A 157 11.04 -0.86 -14.53
C ASP A 157 10.95 0.15 -15.69
N HIS A 158 10.15 1.21 -15.53
CA HIS A 158 9.95 2.29 -16.52
C HIS A 158 10.56 3.63 -16.09
N LEU A 159 11.49 3.65 -15.13
CA LEU A 159 12.22 4.88 -14.78
C LEU A 159 13.20 5.33 -15.87
N GLU A 160 13.54 4.44 -16.82
CA GLU A 160 14.54 4.71 -17.87
C GLU A 160 15.91 5.13 -17.29
N LEU A 161 16.30 4.53 -16.16
CA LEU A 161 17.64 4.68 -15.60
C LEU A 161 18.68 4.07 -16.54
N ASP A 162 19.80 4.79 -16.72
CA ASP A 162 20.98 4.23 -17.36
C ASP A 162 21.42 2.94 -16.66
N ARG A 163 21.93 1.97 -17.43
CA ARG A 163 22.31 0.65 -16.91
C ARG A 163 23.31 0.76 -15.75
N SER A 164 24.19 1.76 -15.76
CA SER A 164 25.17 1.99 -14.67
C SER A 164 24.53 2.37 -13.33
N LEU A 165 23.29 2.86 -13.32
CA LEU A 165 22.58 3.29 -12.11
C LEU A 165 21.58 2.26 -11.60
N GLN A 166 21.26 1.23 -12.39
CA GLN A 166 20.24 0.24 -12.03
C GLN A 166 20.61 -0.57 -10.78
N SER A 167 21.91 -0.81 -10.55
CA SER A 167 22.40 -1.47 -9.33
C SER A 167 22.18 -0.67 -8.05
N ASN A 168 21.90 0.64 -8.15
CA ASN A 168 21.60 1.48 -7.00
C ASN A 168 20.15 1.31 -6.50
N LEU A 169 19.32 0.60 -7.25
CA LEU A 169 17.94 0.33 -6.90
C LEU A 169 17.83 -1.09 -6.34
N SER A 170 17.20 -1.21 -5.18
CA SER A 170 16.84 -2.49 -4.58
C SER A 170 15.39 -2.52 -4.14
N MET A 171 14.79 -3.71 -4.13
CA MET A 171 13.45 -3.94 -3.63
C MET A 171 13.41 -5.14 -2.70
N SER A 172 12.60 -5.05 -1.65
CA SER A 172 12.25 -6.16 -0.77
C SER A 172 10.74 -6.40 -0.77
N PHE A 173 10.34 -7.63 -0.51
CA PHE A 173 8.94 -8.07 -0.54
C PHE A 173 8.60 -8.84 0.73
N TYR A 174 7.42 -8.56 1.27
CA TYR A 174 6.99 -9.07 2.57
C TYR A 174 5.61 -9.70 2.49
N GLU A 175 5.43 -10.80 3.23
CA GLU A 175 4.14 -11.45 3.50
C GLU A 175 3.27 -10.59 4.45
N ALA A 176 3.05 -9.34 4.09
CA ALA A 176 2.27 -8.35 4.83
C ALA A 176 1.59 -7.33 3.88
N GLY A 177 0.71 -6.50 4.45
CA GLY A 177 0.12 -5.36 3.73
C GLY A 177 0.98 -4.10 3.80
N HIS A 178 0.32 -2.95 3.78
CA HIS A 178 0.88 -1.60 3.66
C HIS A 178 1.89 -1.25 4.77
N MET A 179 1.66 -1.76 5.98
CA MET A 179 2.55 -1.55 7.14
C MET A 179 3.20 -2.88 7.51
N MET A 180 4.25 -3.27 6.80
CA MET A 180 4.87 -4.61 6.94
C MET A 180 5.30 -4.93 8.39
N TYR A 181 5.62 -3.91 9.17
CA TYR A 181 6.02 -4.04 10.57
C TYR A 181 4.88 -4.42 11.54
N VAL A 182 3.62 -4.48 11.10
CA VAL A 182 2.52 -5.01 11.95
C VAL A 182 2.49 -6.55 11.96
N HIS A 183 3.28 -7.20 11.12
CA HIS A 183 3.44 -8.64 11.07
C HIS A 183 4.85 -9.01 11.54
N GLU A 184 4.98 -9.64 12.70
CA GLU A 184 6.28 -9.83 13.38
C GLU A 184 7.37 -10.48 12.51
N PRO A 185 7.10 -11.56 11.75
CA PRO A 185 8.11 -12.12 10.85
C PRO A 185 8.56 -11.11 9.78
N SER A 186 7.63 -10.32 9.24
CA SER A 186 7.95 -9.28 8.27
C SER A 186 8.67 -8.08 8.90
N LEU A 187 8.40 -7.74 10.17
CA LEU A 187 9.16 -6.75 10.92
C LEU A 187 10.62 -7.17 11.09
N ALA A 188 10.86 -8.42 11.51
CA ALA A 188 12.21 -8.95 11.66
C ALA A 188 12.97 -8.92 10.32
N GLN A 189 12.33 -9.40 9.26
CA GLN A 189 12.89 -9.36 7.90
C GLN A 189 13.13 -7.92 7.42
N LEU A 190 12.22 -6.98 7.71
CA LEU A 190 12.36 -5.57 7.32
C LEU A 190 13.58 -4.95 8.01
N LYS A 191 13.77 -5.24 9.30
CA LYS A 191 14.95 -4.78 10.06
C LYS A 191 16.24 -5.29 9.42
N GLU A 192 16.31 -6.59 9.10
CA GLU A 192 17.49 -7.19 8.47
C GLU A 192 17.79 -6.58 7.10
N ASN A 193 16.77 -6.42 6.25
CA ASN A 193 16.91 -5.83 4.92
C ASN A 193 17.35 -4.36 4.99
N LEU A 194 16.79 -3.58 5.91
CA LEU A 194 17.19 -2.18 6.10
C LEU A 194 18.61 -2.05 6.64
N ALA A 195 19.01 -2.90 7.59
CA ALA A 195 20.39 -2.93 8.07
C ALA A 195 21.37 -3.27 6.94
N ALA A 196 21.08 -4.32 6.15
CA ALA A 196 21.88 -4.70 5.00
C ALA A 196 21.97 -3.58 3.95
N PHE A 197 20.84 -2.92 3.65
CA PHE A 197 20.81 -1.76 2.75
C PHE A 197 21.68 -0.62 3.27
N MET A 198 21.57 -0.25 4.55
CA MET A 198 22.37 0.82 5.15
C MET A 198 23.87 0.51 5.14
N HIS A 199 24.27 -0.73 5.44
CA HIS A 199 25.67 -1.17 5.32
C HIS A 199 26.17 -1.07 3.88
N SER A 200 25.44 -1.65 2.93
CA SER A 200 25.78 -1.59 1.51
C SER A 200 25.86 -0.16 0.97
N ALA A 201 24.97 0.73 1.42
CA ALA A 201 24.89 2.10 0.93
C ALA A 201 25.92 3.05 1.57
N SER A 202 26.34 2.78 2.81
CA SER A 202 27.34 3.60 3.52
C SER A 202 28.78 3.22 3.19
N GLY A 203 29.01 2.06 2.57
CA GLY A 203 30.35 1.57 2.25
C GLY A 203 31.15 1.13 3.49
N VAL A 204 30.46 0.86 4.61
CA VAL A 204 31.01 0.39 5.89
C VAL A 204 30.54 -1.02 6.21
#